data_AF-A0A1V4UIQ4-F1
#
_entry.id   AF-A0A1V4UIQ4-F1
#
_cell.length_a   1.000
_cell.length_b   1.000
_cell.length_c   1.000
_cell.angle_alpha   90.00
_cell.angle_beta   90.00
_cell.angle_gamma   90.00
#
_symmetry.space_group_name_H-M   'P 1'
#
loop_
_entity.id
_entity.type
_entity.pdbx_description
1 polymer ?
#
loop_
_entity_poly.entity_id
_entity_poly.type
_entity_poly.pdbx_seq_one_letter_code
_entity_poly.pdbx_strand_id
1 'polypeptide(L)'
;MENTFAVGPDGSIYPCYRFVGMPEYVMGNVRDRPSQADLAASPAGVRMRQFKEYVDVNCKGCKHLRYCRGGCPYNAIAPTDGIIMGVDPHCIAYKRIFDEISDRFNKEMMGSMGLEATGPGSSGSSRPGIMSLMQKMIGR
;
A
#
# COMPACT_ATOMS: atom_id res chain seq x y z
N MET A 1 -9.27 3.17 -1.50
CA MET A 1 -9.10 4.25 -2.49
C MET A 1 -10.45 4.91 -2.64
N GLU A 2 -10.77 5.85 -1.76
CA GLU A 2 -12.09 6.53 -1.77
C GLU A 2 -11.94 8.05 -1.90
N ASN A 3 -10.74 8.59 -1.65
CA ASN A 3 -10.52 10.03 -1.49
C ASN A 3 -9.45 10.57 -2.45
N THR A 4 -9.03 9.78 -3.44
CA THR A 4 -8.00 10.18 -4.42
C THR A 4 -8.49 9.78 -5.79
N PHE A 5 -8.41 10.71 -6.73
CA PHE A 5 -8.84 10.53 -8.11
C PHE A 5 -7.77 11.11 -9.04
N ALA A 6 -7.75 10.63 -10.28
CA ALA A 6 -6.97 11.25 -11.35
C ALA A 6 -7.92 11.84 -12.39
N VAL A 7 -7.49 12.92 -13.03
CA VAL A 7 -8.23 13.58 -14.10
C VAL A 7 -7.39 13.50 -15.38
N GLY A 8 -7.96 12.89 -16.42
CA GLY A 8 -7.37 12.86 -17.76
C GLY A 8 -7.42 14.22 -18.46
N PRO A 9 -6.64 14.41 -19.53
CA PRO A 9 -6.58 15.69 -20.26
C PRO A 9 -7.92 16.09 -20.91
N ASP A 10 -8.82 15.13 -21.13
CA ASP A 10 -10.18 15.30 -21.65
C ASP A 10 -11.22 15.67 -20.56
N GLY A 11 -10.79 15.69 -19.29
CA GLY A 11 -11.61 15.92 -18.12
C GLY A 11 -12.22 14.65 -17.52
N SER A 12 -11.95 13.47 -18.07
CA SER A 12 -12.45 12.20 -17.51
C SER A 12 -11.80 11.89 -16.17
N ILE A 13 -12.59 11.43 -15.20
CA ILE A 13 -12.16 11.15 -13.83
C ILE A 13 -11.95 9.64 -13.68
N TYR A 14 -10.85 9.24 -13.04
CA TYR A 14 -10.43 7.85 -12.86
C TYR A 14 -10.09 7.54 -11.38
N PRO A 15 -10.11 6.25 -10.96
CA PRO A 15 -9.77 5.87 -9.58
C PRO A 15 -8.35 6.24 -9.16
N CYS A 16 -7.40 6.17 -10.09
CA CYS A 16 -6.03 6.62 -9.89
C CYS A 16 -5.35 6.88 -11.25
N TYR A 17 -4.16 7.48 -11.23
CA TYR A 17 -3.45 7.87 -12.44
C TYR A 17 -3.11 6.68 -13.36
N ARG A 18 -2.94 5.47 -12.81
CA ARG A 18 -2.60 4.28 -13.59
C ARG A 18 -3.74 3.81 -14.50
N PHE A 19 -4.97 4.21 -14.21
CA PHE A 19 -6.15 3.87 -15.02
C PHE A 19 -6.46 4.91 -16.11
N VAL A 20 -5.73 6.03 -16.16
CA VAL A 20 -5.98 7.08 -17.15
C VAL A 20 -5.74 6.53 -18.55
N GLY A 21 -6.73 6.72 -19.44
CA GLY A 21 -6.72 6.19 -20.80
C GLY A 21 -7.40 4.82 -20.95
N MET A 22 -7.96 4.25 -19.87
CA MET A 22 -8.75 3.02 -19.89
C MET A 22 -10.25 3.36 -19.76
N PRO A 23 -11.03 3.38 -20.86
CA PRO A 23 -12.42 3.87 -20.86
C PRO A 23 -13.34 3.16 -19.85
N GLU A 24 -13.12 1.88 -19.60
CA GLU A 24 -13.85 1.05 -18.65
C GLU A 24 -13.62 1.43 -17.18
N TYR A 25 -12.62 2.29 -16.91
CA TYR A 25 -12.33 2.85 -15.61
C TYR A 25 -12.72 4.33 -15.46
N VAL A 26 -13.44 4.90 -16.41
CA VAL A 26 -14.00 6.25 -16.28
C VAL A 26 -15.10 6.26 -15.22
N MET A 27 -14.98 7.16 -14.24
CA MET A 27 -15.93 7.34 -13.14
C MET A 27 -16.93 8.49 -13.40
N GLY A 28 -16.57 9.41 -14.30
CA GLY A 28 -17.36 10.61 -14.64
C GLY A 28 -16.49 11.64 -15.35
N ASN A 29 -17.01 12.85 -15.58
CA ASN A 29 -16.24 13.96 -16.14
C ASN A 29 -16.31 15.20 -15.24
N VAL A 30 -15.21 15.93 -15.12
CA VAL A 30 -15.14 17.14 -14.26
C VAL A 30 -16.13 18.24 -14.67
N ARG A 31 -16.51 18.31 -15.96
CA ARG A 31 -17.49 19.30 -16.46
C ARG A 31 -18.87 19.12 -15.82
N ASP A 32 -19.22 17.89 -15.47
CA ASP A 32 -20.52 17.53 -14.90
C ASP A 32 -20.59 17.79 -13.39
N ARG A 33 -19.46 18.18 -12.78
CA ARG A 33 -19.32 18.43 -11.33
C ARG A 33 -19.90 17.29 -10.46
N PRO A 34 -19.53 16.02 -10.71
CA PRO A 34 -20.07 14.89 -9.96
C PRO A 34 -19.68 14.99 -8.49
N SER A 35 -20.59 14.58 -7.60
CA SER A 35 -20.27 14.38 -6.19
C SER A 35 -19.36 13.16 -6.01
N GLN A 36 -18.72 13.04 -4.85
CA GLN A 36 -17.96 11.83 -4.51
C GLN A 36 -18.85 10.57 -4.49
N ALA A 37 -20.14 10.72 -4.12
CA ALA A 37 -21.10 9.62 -4.14
C ALA A 37 -21.39 9.15 -5.57
N ASP A 38 -21.51 10.08 -6.53
CA ASP A 38 -21.71 9.74 -7.94
C ASP A 38 -20.51 8.98 -8.50
N LEU A 39 -19.30 9.47 -8.21
CA LEU A 39 -18.06 8.81 -8.59
C LEU A 39 -17.95 7.42 -7.96
N ALA A 40 -18.28 7.29 -6.67
CA ALA A 40 -18.29 6.00 -6.00
C ALA A 40 -19.32 5.05 -6.62
N ALA A 41 -20.49 5.53 -7.03
CA ALA A 41 -21.53 4.72 -7.65
C ALA A 41 -21.17 4.24 -9.08
N SER A 42 -20.20 4.86 -9.75
CA SER A 42 -19.74 4.44 -11.07
C SER A 42 -19.27 2.97 -11.10
N PRO A 43 -19.29 2.29 -12.26
CA PRO A 43 -18.78 0.91 -12.38
C PRO A 43 -17.34 0.75 -11.89
N ALA A 44 -16.47 1.73 -12.17
CA ALA A 44 -15.09 1.75 -11.66
C ALA A 44 -15.05 1.90 -10.13
N GLY A 45 -15.86 2.81 -9.57
CA GLY A 45 -15.96 3.01 -8.13
C GLY A 45 -16.45 1.77 -7.38
N VAL A 46 -17.47 1.08 -7.93
CA VAL A 46 -17.96 -0.21 -7.43
C VAL A 46 -16.83 -1.24 -7.42
N ARG A 47 -16.07 -1.35 -8.52
CA ARG A 47 -14.94 -2.29 -8.63
C ARG A 47 -13.84 -2.01 -7.59
N MET A 48 -13.53 -0.74 -7.31
CA MET A 48 -12.58 -0.38 -6.26
C MET A 48 -13.07 -0.76 -4.86
N ARG A 49 -14.37 -0.64 -4.58
CA ARG A 49 -14.97 -1.12 -3.32
C ARG A 49 -14.91 -2.64 -3.22
N GLN A 50 -15.28 -3.36 -4.28
CA GLN A 50 -15.20 -4.83 -4.30
C GLN A 50 -13.77 -5.33 -4.05
N PHE A 51 -12.76 -4.66 -4.61
CA PHE A 51 -11.37 -4.98 -4.30
C PHE A 51 -11.03 -4.78 -2.82
N LYS A 52 -11.49 -3.67 -2.22
CA LYS A 52 -11.31 -3.43 -0.78
C LYS A 52 -11.95 -4.52 0.07
N GLU A 53 -13.20 -4.90 -0.25
CA GLU A 53 -13.91 -5.98 0.44
C GLU A 53 -13.19 -7.32 0.28
N TYR A 54 -12.70 -7.62 -0.92
CA TYR A 54 -11.87 -8.80 -1.17
C TYR A 54 -10.62 -8.81 -0.29
N VAL A 55 -9.93 -7.67 -0.18
CA VAL A 55 -8.75 -7.53 0.70
C VAL A 55 -9.13 -7.74 2.16
N ASP A 56 -10.21 -7.12 2.64
CA ASP A 56 -10.66 -7.20 4.04
C ASP A 56 -10.94 -8.66 4.46
N VAL A 57 -11.44 -9.49 3.53
CA VAL A 57 -11.66 -10.92 3.75
C VAL A 57 -10.35 -11.72 3.62
N ASN A 58 -9.66 -11.62 2.48
CA ASN A 58 -8.55 -12.50 2.12
C ASN A 58 -7.23 -12.15 2.83
N CYS A 59 -7.09 -10.92 3.31
CA CYS A 59 -5.89 -10.46 4.04
C CYS A 59 -6.12 -10.31 5.55
N LYS A 60 -7.28 -10.69 6.09
CA LYS A 60 -7.67 -10.50 7.50
C LYS A 60 -6.61 -10.96 8.52
N GLY A 61 -5.91 -12.07 8.23
CA GLY A 61 -4.86 -12.64 9.10
C GLY A 61 -3.45 -12.07 8.88
N CYS A 62 -3.27 -11.15 7.93
CA CYS A 62 -1.95 -10.60 7.61
C CYS A 62 -1.54 -9.53 8.62
N LYS A 63 -0.38 -9.69 9.28
CA LYS A 63 0.16 -8.70 10.23
C LYS A 63 0.43 -7.31 9.63
N HIS A 64 0.53 -7.21 8.30
CA HIS A 64 0.79 -5.97 7.57
C HIS A 64 -0.46 -5.30 7.00
N LEU A 65 -1.67 -5.85 7.20
CA LEU A 65 -2.90 -5.39 6.55
C LEU A 65 -3.16 -3.88 6.75
N ARG A 66 -2.91 -3.36 7.96
CA ARG A 66 -3.22 -1.97 8.34
C ARG A 66 -2.62 -0.92 7.40
N TYR A 67 -1.44 -1.20 6.85
CA TYR A 67 -0.74 -0.30 5.94
C TYR A 67 -0.62 -0.84 4.52
N CYS A 68 -0.48 -2.16 4.33
CA CYS A 68 -0.39 -2.75 2.99
C CYS A 68 -1.71 -2.64 2.22
N ARG A 69 -2.86 -2.89 2.89
CA ARG A 69 -4.21 -2.78 2.32
C ARG A 69 -4.39 -3.50 0.96
N GLY A 70 -3.70 -4.62 0.77
CA GLY A 70 -3.79 -5.43 -0.46
C GLY A 70 -2.92 -4.94 -1.63
N GLY A 71 -2.11 -3.90 -1.43
CA GLY A 71 -1.23 -3.33 -2.47
C GLY A 71 -1.99 -2.49 -3.51
N CYS A 72 -1.46 -2.44 -4.73
CA CYS A 72 -2.01 -1.64 -5.82
C CYS A 72 -3.20 -2.35 -6.51
N PRO A 73 -4.42 -1.77 -6.50
CA PRO A 73 -5.57 -2.36 -7.19
C PRO A 73 -5.36 -2.46 -8.70
N TYR A 74 -4.63 -1.52 -9.31
CA TYR A 74 -4.29 -1.60 -10.74
C TYR A 74 -3.55 -2.90 -11.06
N ASN A 75 -2.52 -3.24 -10.27
CA ASN A 75 -1.73 -4.45 -10.52
C ASN A 75 -2.55 -5.73 -10.33
N ALA A 76 -3.55 -5.70 -9.46
CA ALA A 76 -4.40 -6.84 -9.16
C ALA A 76 -5.54 -7.06 -10.16
N ILE A 77 -6.04 -5.98 -10.78
CA ILE A 77 -7.34 -5.98 -11.48
C ILE A 77 -7.18 -5.71 -12.98
N ALA A 78 -6.28 -4.80 -13.37
CA ALA A 78 -6.11 -4.43 -14.79
C ALA A 78 -5.62 -5.60 -15.67
N PRO A 79 -4.72 -6.49 -15.21
CA PRO A 79 -4.25 -7.63 -16.02
C PRO A 79 -5.32 -8.70 -16.30
N THR A 80 -6.45 -8.66 -15.60
CA THR A 80 -7.53 -9.66 -15.65
C THR A 80 -8.86 -9.02 -16.08
N ASP A 81 -8.80 -7.96 -16.88
CA ASP A 81 -9.96 -7.26 -17.44
C ASP A 81 -11.03 -6.86 -16.41
N GLY A 82 -10.59 -6.48 -15.20
CA GLY A 82 -11.51 -6.07 -14.14
C GLY A 82 -11.95 -7.19 -13.19
N ILE A 83 -11.53 -8.45 -13.40
CA ILE A 83 -11.87 -9.60 -12.57
C ILE A 83 -10.91 -9.68 -11.38
N ILE A 84 -11.44 -9.64 -10.15
CA ILE A 84 -10.64 -9.74 -8.93
C ILE A 84 -10.29 -11.21 -8.65
N MET A 85 -9.08 -11.61 -9.04
CA MET A 85 -8.55 -12.97 -8.81
C MET A 85 -7.58 -13.03 -7.63
N GLY A 86 -7.19 -11.88 -7.08
CA GLY A 86 -6.17 -11.78 -6.06
C GLY A 86 -5.93 -10.34 -5.60
N VAL A 87 -4.94 -10.20 -4.72
CA VAL A 87 -4.38 -8.91 -4.33
C VAL A 87 -3.19 -8.56 -5.23
N ASP A 88 -2.48 -7.48 -4.94
CA ASP A 88 -1.28 -7.11 -5.71
C ASP A 88 -0.30 -8.30 -5.81
N PRO A 89 0.15 -8.68 -7.03
CA PRO A 89 1.09 -9.79 -7.23
C PRO A 89 2.42 -9.61 -6.48
N HIS A 90 2.78 -8.39 -6.09
CA HIS A 90 3.96 -8.10 -5.28
C HIS A 90 3.78 -8.39 -3.77
N CYS A 91 2.65 -8.93 -3.34
CA CYS A 91 2.36 -9.26 -1.93
C CYS A 91 3.49 -10.04 -1.23
N ILE A 92 4.10 -11.03 -1.90
CA ILE A 92 5.21 -11.82 -1.32
C ILE A 92 6.43 -10.93 -1.06
N ALA A 93 6.76 -10.04 -1.99
CA ALA A 93 7.87 -9.10 -1.84
C ALA A 93 7.58 -8.09 -0.72
N TYR A 94 6.37 -7.54 -0.68
CA TYR A 94 5.94 -6.62 0.38
C TYR A 94 6.07 -7.24 1.77
N LYS A 95 5.57 -8.47 1.96
CA LYS A 95 5.72 -9.19 3.25
C LYS A 95 7.19 -9.30 3.66
N ARG A 96 8.06 -9.77 2.77
CA ARG A 96 9.51 -9.91 3.07
C ARG A 96 10.15 -8.58 3.44
N ILE A 97 9.84 -7.50 2.72
CA ILE A 97 10.38 -6.17 2.98
C ILE A 97 9.86 -5.64 4.32
N PHE A 98 8.56 -5.77 4.58
CA PHE A 98 7.95 -5.29 5.82
C PHE A 98 8.39 -6.09 7.04
N ASP A 99 8.61 -7.40 6.89
CA ASP A 99 9.20 -8.27 7.90
C ASP A 99 10.60 -7.77 8.27
N GLU A 100 11.47 -7.61 7.27
CA GLU A 100 12.84 -7.15 7.48
C GLU A 100 12.89 -5.76 8.16
N ILE A 101 12.05 -4.83 7.71
CA ILE A 101 11.95 -3.50 8.32
C ILE A 101 11.48 -3.61 9.78
N SER A 102 10.43 -4.40 10.04
CA SER A 102 9.86 -4.56 11.37
C SER A 102 10.87 -5.21 12.32
N ASP A 103 11.57 -6.24 11.87
CA ASP A 103 12.53 -6.98 12.68
C ASP A 103 13.74 -6.12 13.03
N ARG A 104 14.27 -5.34 12.07
CA ARG A 104 15.33 -4.36 12.33
C ARG A 104 14.88 -3.27 13.30
N PHE A 105 13.70 -2.71 13.06
CA PHE A 105 13.15 -1.67 13.92
C PHE A 105 12.98 -2.18 15.36
N ASN A 106 12.41 -3.38 15.54
CA ASN A 106 12.24 -3.99 16.85
C ASN A 106 13.58 -4.26 17.52
N LYS A 107 14.59 -4.76 16.78
CA LYS A 107 15.93 -4.99 17.33
C LYS A 107 16.58 -3.68 17.80
N GLU A 108 16.45 -2.61 17.03
CA GLU A 108 16.99 -1.29 17.38
C GLU A 108 16.25 -0.65 18.55
N MET A 109 14.92 -0.78 18.61
CA MET A 109 14.14 -0.27 19.74
C MET A 109 14.46 -1.03 21.03
N MET A 110 14.55 -2.36 20.99
CA MET A 110 14.93 -3.16 22.16
C MET A 110 16.39 -2.91 22.58
N GLY A 111 17.29 -2.73 21.61
CA GLY A 111 18.69 -2.39 21.88
C GLY A 111 18.90 -0.96 22.40
N SER A 112 18.05 -0.01 22.01
CA SER A 112 18.13 1.38 22.47
C SER A 112 17.37 1.64 23.78
N MET A 113 16.40 0.79 24.14
CA MET A 113 15.68 0.84 25.42
C MET A 113 16.46 0.24 26.62
N GLY A 114 17.74 -0.10 26.45
CA GLY A 114 18.58 -0.50 27.59
C GLY A 114 18.14 -1.79 28.29
N LEU A 115 17.38 -2.66 27.62
CA LEU A 115 17.37 -4.08 27.99
C LEU A 115 18.68 -4.70 27.48
N GLU A 116 19.80 -4.24 28.04
CA GLU A 116 20.97 -5.11 28.18
C GLU A 116 20.51 -6.24 29.10
N ALA A 117 20.02 -7.31 28.48
CA ALA A 117 19.89 -8.58 29.15
C ALA A 117 21.24 -8.88 29.80
N THR A 118 21.21 -9.00 31.12
CA THR A 118 22.29 -9.32 32.04
C THR A 118 22.84 -10.75 31.81
N GLY A 119 23.13 -11.12 30.56
CA GLY A 119 23.62 -12.43 30.16
C GLY A 119 24.92 -12.31 29.38
N PRO A 120 25.99 -13.05 29.74
CA PRO A 120 27.26 -12.98 29.05
C PRO A 120 27.15 -13.70 27.70
N GLY A 121 26.97 -12.93 26.63
CA GLY A 121 27.15 -13.42 25.27
C GLY A 121 26.07 -12.99 24.28
N SER A 122 26.32 -11.88 23.59
CA SER A 122 25.92 -11.80 22.18
C SER A 122 26.82 -10.81 21.44
N SER A 123 27.96 -11.32 20.97
CA SER A 123 28.67 -10.77 19.83
C SER A 123 27.79 -10.97 18.58
N GLY A 124 27.25 -9.89 18.03
CA GLY A 124 26.39 -9.96 16.84
C GLY A 124 26.57 -8.75 15.94
N SER A 125 27.37 -8.93 14.89
CA SER A 125 27.80 -7.96 13.86
C SER A 125 26.87 -6.74 13.66
N SER A 126 27.43 -5.55 13.93
CA SER A 126 26.77 -4.25 13.85
C SER A 126 26.55 -3.80 12.41
N ARG A 127 25.48 -4.25 11.75
CA ARG A 127 24.90 -3.43 10.68
C ARG A 127 24.38 -2.15 11.34
N PRO A 128 24.77 -0.95 10.86
CA PRO A 128 24.32 0.30 11.46
C PRO A 128 22.79 0.36 11.40
N GLY A 129 22.18 0.71 12.52
CA GLY A 129 20.74 0.85 12.63
C GLY A 129 20.19 1.98 11.78
N ILE A 130 18.90 1.97 11.48
CA ILE A 130 18.24 2.96 10.64
C ILE A 130 18.39 4.38 11.21
N MET A 131 18.38 4.54 12.53
CA MET A 131 18.64 5.84 13.18
C MET A 131 20.08 6.33 12.94
N SER A 132 21.06 5.42 12.94
CA SER A 132 22.45 5.73 12.61
C SER A 132 22.61 6.13 11.13
N LEU A 133 21.87 5.47 10.23
CA LEU A 133 21.85 5.82 8.81
C LEU A 133 21.17 7.18 8.58
N MET A 134 20.04 7.45 9.23
CA MET A 134 19.32 8.72 9.13
C MET A 134 20.13 9.88 9.70
N GLN A 135 20.79 9.71 10.84
CA GLN A 135 21.70 10.73 11.40
C GLN A 135 22.87 11.01 10.47
N LYS A 136 23.46 9.99 9.83
CA LYS A 136 24.50 10.18 8.81
C LYS A 136 24.02 10.90 7.56
N MET A 137 22.73 10.78 7.21
CA MET A 137 22.13 11.50 6.07
C MET A 137 21.76 12.94 6.42
N ILE A 138 21.38 13.24 7.66
CA ILE A 138 20.99 14.58 8.13
C ILE A 138 22.22 15.41 8.54
N GLY A 139 23.28 14.77 9.02
CA GLY A 139 24.53 15.43 9.41
C GLY A 139 25.50 15.73 8.26
N ARG A 140 25.04 15.66 6.99
CA ARG A 140 25.78 16.06 5.80
C ARG A 140 25.21 17.34 5.23
#